data_AF-A0A957HYK3-F1
#
_entry.id   AF-A0A957HYK3-F1
#
_cell.length_a   1.000
_cell.length_b   1.000
_cell.length_c   1.000
_cell.angle_alpha   90.00
_cell.angle_beta   90.00
_cell.angle_gamma   90.00
#
_symmetry.space_group_name_H-M   'P 1'
#
loop_
_entity.id
_entity.type
_entity.pdbx_description
1 polymer ?
#
loop_
_entity_poly.entity_id
_entity_poly.type
_entity_poly.pdbx_seq_one_letter_code
_entity_poly.pdbx_strand_id
1 'polypeptide(L)'
;MIRRPLTIGFVSGVLLSVAGLYPAVGLIAPLLLPGWQRPVTNELLHSLLLMLSAVIFVPLLFTFGGFAARRTTARCAKDGAKAGALAGTIVGVFVYMNLVAPLSTLAIFRYMAGYHPSPEMELPPIDAVLAYVQGFGNSVHFIDVTIFALVIIGSLSGAWIGWRQRHLPLPVEPSLFELAEGKRPSSTWFSQNETPIKYGLLVGLILGLLIFTTVFGEFYVGFTADWPELMTIMEQYEAGKFITGPVRDALPILWPFIMLGFLIYGGIVVWLVRNPPDLFKSRFRAIMVATQVILLSLFAVLLHNIYFLFGLAPFGLFHWVNTNPAALADMPTDVMPLMQTVFFLQKPVTLLTGVLLLPWLILLVVGILGLLWGALQSFFYIPLVSLLIPRPVDKATRLHRQINREPQQALPQIYALFQYPDAYEILGYLSARIYKTQPDLARLLTAYHTLGSSIQTEEHLRTTEAIQTVLSKHPDWRWAGDMGAVYRALHQVLNARTLEQILRIEPP
;
A
#
# COMPACT_ATOMS: atom_id res chain seq x y z
N MET A 1 13.38 3.05 -1.11
CA MET A 1 12.86 3.87 0.00
C MET A 1 11.41 3.58 0.44
N ILE A 2 10.45 3.24 -0.42
CA ILE A 2 9.00 3.12 -0.10
C ILE A 2 8.60 1.71 0.38
N ARG A 3 9.11 0.64 -0.24
CA ARG A 3 8.61 -0.73 0.00
C ARG A 3 8.83 -1.19 1.44
N ARG A 4 10.05 -0.99 1.95
CA ARG A 4 10.46 -1.50 3.27
C ARG A 4 9.69 -0.79 4.41
N PRO A 5 9.51 0.54 4.39
CA PRO A 5 8.67 1.22 5.38
C PRO A 5 7.21 0.80 5.34
N LEU A 6 6.62 0.55 4.16
CA LEU A 6 5.24 0.01 4.07
C LEU A 6 5.12 -1.34 4.79
N THR A 7 6.04 -2.28 4.51
CA THR A 7 6.01 -3.61 5.14
C THR A 7 6.24 -3.53 6.66
N ILE A 8 7.20 -2.70 7.08
CA ILE A 8 7.50 -2.52 8.51
C ILE A 8 6.33 -1.83 9.22
N GLY A 9 5.71 -0.83 8.59
CA GLY A 9 4.54 -0.17 9.12
C GLY A 9 3.34 -1.12 9.27
N PHE A 10 3.08 -1.98 8.27
CA PHE A 10 2.03 -2.99 8.35
C PHE A 10 2.26 -3.98 9.50
N VAL A 11 3.44 -4.61 9.55
CA VAL A 11 3.78 -5.59 10.60
C VAL A 11 3.75 -4.94 11.98
N SER A 12 4.30 -3.73 12.10
CA SER A 12 4.32 -3.01 13.37
C SER A 12 2.91 -2.58 13.80
N GLY A 13 2.06 -2.15 12.87
CA GLY A 13 0.67 -1.80 13.13
C GLY A 13 -0.12 -2.99 13.65
N VAL A 14 0.00 -4.16 13.00
CA VAL A 14 -0.65 -5.40 13.47
C VAL A 14 -0.16 -5.78 14.87
N LEU A 15 1.16 -5.75 15.11
CA LEU A 15 1.73 -6.09 16.42
C LEU A 15 1.31 -5.11 17.53
N LEU A 16 1.28 -3.80 17.26
CA LEU A 16 0.80 -2.81 18.22
C LEU A 16 -0.68 -3.01 18.52
N SER A 17 -1.51 -3.23 17.50
CA SER A 17 -2.94 -3.46 17.70
C SER A 17 -3.18 -4.71 18.55
N VAL A 18 -2.52 -5.84 18.24
CA VAL A 18 -2.64 -7.08 19.03
C VAL A 18 -2.12 -6.89 20.45
N ALA A 19 -0.96 -6.27 20.64
CA ALA A 19 -0.41 -6.01 21.97
C ALA A 19 -1.32 -5.08 22.79
N GLY A 20 -1.99 -4.12 22.14
CA GLY A 20 -2.93 -3.19 22.76
C GLY A 20 -4.28 -3.80 23.15
N LEU A 21 -4.68 -4.95 22.59
CA LEU A 21 -5.98 -5.57 22.87
C LEU A 21 -6.14 -5.94 24.35
N TYR A 22 -5.12 -6.52 24.98
CA TYR A 22 -5.24 -6.95 26.38
C TYR A 22 -5.40 -5.76 27.36
N PRO A 23 -4.57 -4.70 27.29
CA PRO A 23 -4.83 -3.47 28.06
C PRO A 23 -6.21 -2.86 27.77
N ALA A 24 -6.65 -2.86 26.51
CA ALA A 24 -7.97 -2.36 26.14
C ALA A 24 -9.10 -3.13 26.86
N VAL A 25 -9.03 -4.46 26.87
CA VAL A 25 -10.04 -5.34 27.50
C VAL A 25 -9.92 -5.38 29.03
N GLY A 26 -8.69 -5.34 29.55
CA GLY A 26 -8.40 -5.53 30.97
C GLY A 26 -8.45 -4.25 31.82
N LEU A 27 -8.13 -3.09 31.23
CA LEU A 27 -8.06 -1.81 31.94
C LEU A 27 -9.13 -0.82 31.47
N ILE A 28 -9.38 -0.74 30.16
CA ILE A 28 -10.28 0.29 29.59
C ILE A 28 -11.73 -0.19 29.58
N ALA A 29 -12.01 -1.42 29.15
CA ALA A 29 -13.38 -1.95 29.09
C ALA A 29 -14.16 -1.89 30.42
N PRO A 30 -13.56 -2.17 31.60
CA PRO A 30 -14.25 -2.02 32.88
C PRO A 30 -14.71 -0.58 33.19
N LEU A 31 -14.02 0.43 32.64
CA LEU A 31 -14.37 1.84 32.80
C LEU A 31 -15.49 2.28 31.85
N LEU A 32 -15.62 1.60 30.71
CA LEU A 32 -16.56 1.98 29.66
C LEU A 32 -17.87 1.17 29.68
N LEU A 33 -17.84 -0.05 30.21
CA LEU A 33 -18.97 -0.98 30.19
C LEU A 33 -19.36 -1.42 31.60
N PRO A 34 -20.47 -0.88 32.16
CA PRO A 34 -21.01 -1.34 33.42
C PRO A 34 -21.29 -2.85 33.38
N GLY A 35 -20.83 -3.59 34.40
CA GLY A 35 -21.01 -5.04 34.49
C GLY A 35 -19.98 -5.89 33.72
N TRP A 36 -19.02 -5.27 33.01
CA TRP A 36 -17.90 -6.02 32.44
C TRP A 36 -16.94 -6.49 33.54
N GLN A 37 -16.69 -7.80 33.58
CA GLN A 37 -15.65 -8.39 34.42
C GLN A 37 -14.44 -8.70 33.55
N ARG A 38 -13.25 -8.31 34.02
CA ARG A 38 -12.00 -8.60 33.32
C ARG A 38 -11.85 -10.12 33.09
N PRO A 39 -11.31 -10.55 31.93
CA PRO A 39 -11.27 -11.96 31.55
C PRO A 39 -10.35 -12.80 32.43
N VAL A 40 -9.37 -12.16 33.10
CA VAL A 40 -8.44 -12.82 34.03
C VAL A 40 -8.67 -12.25 35.41
N THR A 41 -9.23 -13.07 36.31
CA THR A 41 -9.53 -12.67 37.69
C THR A 41 -8.32 -12.77 38.62
N ASN A 42 -7.36 -13.65 38.31
CA ASN A 42 -6.11 -13.79 39.05
C ASN A 42 -5.20 -12.57 38.84
N GLU A 43 -4.94 -11.83 39.91
CA GLU A 43 -4.13 -10.60 39.88
C GLU A 43 -2.72 -10.82 39.32
N LEU A 44 -2.05 -11.91 39.72
CA LEU A 44 -0.70 -12.21 39.28
C LEU A 44 -0.67 -12.44 37.77
N LEU A 45 -1.61 -13.24 37.25
CA LEU A 45 -1.71 -13.50 35.81
C LEU A 45 -2.11 -12.24 35.03
N HIS A 46 -3.00 -11.40 35.60
CA HIS A 46 -3.39 -10.12 35.01
C HIS A 46 -2.20 -9.16 34.89
N SER A 47 -1.44 -8.97 35.97
CA SER A 47 -0.24 -8.13 35.97
C SER A 47 0.84 -8.66 35.02
N LEU A 48 1.05 -9.97 34.95
CA LEU A 48 1.99 -10.57 34.00
C LEU A 48 1.60 -10.32 32.54
N LEU A 49 0.31 -10.43 32.21
CA LEU A 49 -0.19 -10.17 30.85
C LEU A 49 -0.08 -8.68 30.49
N LEU A 50 -0.33 -7.77 31.44
CA LEU A 50 -0.09 -6.33 31.24
C LEU A 50 1.39 -6.03 31.05
N MET A 51 2.29 -6.62 31.85
CA MET A 51 3.73 -6.48 31.67
C MET A 51 4.17 -7.00 30.30
N LEU A 52 3.71 -8.17 29.89
CA LEU A 52 4.04 -8.75 28.59
C LEU A 52 3.57 -7.86 27.44
N SER A 53 2.34 -7.33 27.53
CA SER A 53 1.81 -6.36 26.58
C SER A 53 2.68 -5.10 26.53
N ALA A 54 3.05 -4.52 27.67
CA ALA A 54 3.90 -3.34 27.74
C ALA A 54 5.31 -3.57 27.16
N VAL A 55 5.91 -4.74 27.44
CA VAL A 55 7.22 -5.15 26.91
C VAL A 55 7.23 -5.25 25.39
N ILE A 56 6.10 -5.58 24.76
CA ILE A 56 5.98 -5.61 23.30
C ILE A 56 5.60 -4.23 22.76
N PHE A 57 4.58 -3.61 23.34
CA PHE A 57 3.96 -2.39 22.83
C PHE A 57 4.92 -1.19 22.90
N VAL A 58 5.55 -0.95 24.05
CA VAL A 58 6.37 0.26 24.27
C VAL A 58 7.60 0.27 23.37
N PRO A 59 8.45 -0.78 23.31
CA PRO A 59 9.61 -0.76 22.42
C PRO A 59 9.20 -0.63 20.96
N LEU A 60 8.13 -1.31 20.55
CA LEU A 60 7.70 -1.30 19.16
C LEU A 60 7.16 0.06 18.74
N LEU A 61 6.42 0.75 19.62
CA LEU A 61 5.94 2.12 19.43
C LEU A 61 7.09 3.10 19.17
N PHE A 62 8.21 2.97 19.88
CA PHE A 62 9.34 3.91 19.72
C PHE A 62 10.38 3.50 18.66
N THR A 63 10.34 2.25 18.17
CA THR A 63 11.40 1.73 17.28
C THR A 63 10.96 1.47 15.84
N PHE A 64 9.66 1.39 15.52
CA PHE A 64 9.20 1.04 14.17
C PHE A 64 9.76 1.98 13.08
N GLY A 65 9.81 3.30 13.34
CA GLY A 65 10.34 4.29 12.40
C GLY A 65 11.86 4.16 12.23
N GLY A 66 12.56 3.83 13.31
CA GLY A 66 13.99 3.50 13.28
C GLY A 66 14.28 2.22 12.49
N PHE A 67 13.47 1.17 12.65
CA PHE A 67 13.58 -0.05 11.84
C PHE A 67 13.31 0.23 10.35
N ALA A 68 12.30 1.05 10.05
CA ALA A 68 12.01 1.49 8.69
C ALA A 68 13.20 2.22 8.06
N ALA A 69 13.77 3.21 8.76
CA ALA A 69 14.94 3.94 8.32
C ALA A 69 16.20 3.06 8.20
N ARG A 70 16.40 2.09 9.10
CA ARG A 70 17.55 1.17 9.05
C ARG A 70 17.48 0.23 7.86
N ARG A 71 16.26 -0.21 7.54
CA ARG A 71 16.01 -1.09 6.41
C ARG A 71 15.99 -0.29 5.12
N THR A 72 15.73 1.01 5.08
CA THR A 72 15.97 1.83 3.89
C THR A 72 17.43 2.23 3.79
N THR A 73 17.90 2.63 2.60
CA THR A 73 19.22 3.22 2.39
C THR A 73 19.28 4.67 2.90
N ALA A 74 18.49 5.03 3.92
CA ALA A 74 18.41 6.38 4.44
C ALA A 74 19.71 6.77 5.16
N ARG A 75 20.42 7.76 4.63
CA ARG A 75 21.72 8.21 5.16
C ARG A 75 21.69 9.58 5.83
N CYS A 76 20.55 10.26 5.83
CA CYS A 76 20.40 11.54 6.51
C CYS A 76 19.14 11.57 7.36
N ALA A 77 19.08 12.52 8.30
CA ALA A 77 17.93 12.70 9.18
C ALA A 77 16.64 12.92 8.38
N LYS A 78 16.71 13.66 7.25
CA LYS A 78 15.56 13.92 6.37
C LYS A 78 15.03 12.65 5.71
N ASP A 79 15.90 11.80 5.18
CA ASP A 79 15.49 10.54 4.54
C ASP A 79 14.98 9.53 5.55
N GLY A 80 15.62 9.49 6.72
CA GLY A 80 15.16 8.71 7.87
C GLY A 80 13.77 9.16 8.34
N ALA A 81 13.55 10.47 8.46
CA ALA A 81 12.26 11.04 8.83
C ALA A 81 11.17 10.68 7.81
N LYS A 82 11.45 10.78 6.50
CA LYS A 82 10.49 10.39 5.45
C LYS A 82 10.11 8.91 5.52
N ALA A 83 11.10 8.03 5.69
CA ALA A 83 10.86 6.59 5.84
C ALA A 83 10.06 6.29 7.12
N GLY A 84 10.40 6.95 8.22
CA GLY A 84 9.71 6.84 9.50
C GLY A 84 8.27 7.36 9.46
N ALA A 85 8.04 8.52 8.81
CA ALA A 85 6.72 9.09 8.58
C ALA A 85 5.83 8.14 7.79
N LEU A 86 6.35 7.56 6.70
CA LEU A 86 5.60 6.63 5.87
C LEU A 86 5.20 5.36 6.63
N ALA A 87 6.12 4.81 7.43
CA ALA A 87 5.80 3.70 8.32
C ALA A 87 4.76 4.12 9.37
N GLY A 88 4.92 5.30 9.97
CA GLY A 88 4.03 5.86 10.99
C GLY A 88 2.62 6.09 10.49
N THR A 89 2.43 6.53 9.25
CA THR A 89 1.10 6.64 8.62
C THR A 89 0.41 5.27 8.57
N ILE A 90 1.12 4.23 8.10
CA ILE A 90 0.54 2.88 8.04
C ILE A 90 0.22 2.35 9.43
N VAL A 91 1.16 2.48 10.38
CA VAL A 91 0.93 2.08 11.78
C VAL A 91 -0.28 2.80 12.35
N GLY A 92 -0.39 4.12 12.10
CA GLY A 92 -1.50 4.95 12.55
C GLY A 92 -2.85 4.49 12.05
N VAL A 93 -2.97 4.17 10.77
CA VAL A 93 -4.21 3.63 10.19
C VAL A 93 -4.59 2.30 10.86
N PHE A 94 -3.63 1.38 11.04
CA PHE A 94 -3.90 0.08 11.67
C PHE A 94 -4.27 0.19 13.15
N VAL A 95 -3.55 1.01 13.93
CA VAL A 95 -3.84 1.24 15.35
C VAL A 95 -5.18 1.94 15.50
N TYR A 96 -5.48 2.92 14.64
CA TYR A 96 -6.78 3.57 14.65
C TYR A 96 -7.91 2.58 14.40
N MET A 97 -7.87 1.84 13.28
CA MET A 97 -8.95 0.92 12.89
C MET A 97 -9.20 -0.21 13.89
N ASN A 98 -8.14 -0.76 14.48
CA ASN A 98 -8.24 -1.99 15.29
C ASN A 98 -8.26 -1.73 16.80
N LEU A 99 -7.92 -0.53 17.24
CA LEU A 99 -7.84 -0.20 18.66
C LEU A 99 -8.60 1.09 18.99
N VAL A 100 -8.20 2.22 18.40
CA VAL A 100 -8.73 3.53 18.81
C VAL A 100 -10.19 3.70 18.40
N ALA A 101 -10.56 3.40 17.16
CA ALA A 101 -11.93 3.51 16.69
C ALA A 101 -12.88 2.59 17.48
N PRO A 102 -12.59 1.28 17.67
CA PRO A 102 -13.38 0.41 18.56
C PRO A 102 -13.53 0.96 19.97
N LEU A 103 -12.44 1.45 20.59
CA LEU A 103 -12.48 2.00 21.94
C LEU A 103 -13.28 3.30 22.03
N SER A 104 -13.16 4.18 21.03
CA SER A 104 -13.97 5.40 20.96
C SER A 104 -15.45 5.06 20.78
N THR A 105 -15.76 4.07 19.95
CA THR A 105 -17.13 3.57 19.76
C THR A 105 -17.71 3.07 21.09
N LEU A 106 -16.97 2.26 21.85
CA LEU A 106 -17.41 1.81 23.18
C LEU A 106 -17.62 2.97 24.15
N ALA A 107 -16.74 3.97 24.12
CA ALA A 107 -16.88 5.16 24.96
C ALA A 107 -18.10 6.00 24.57
N ILE A 108 -18.51 6.02 23.30
CA ILE A 108 -19.73 6.70 22.85
C ILE A 108 -20.97 5.86 23.20
N PHE A 109 -20.88 4.53 23.11
CA PHE A 109 -21.98 3.64 23.48
C PHE A 109 -22.44 3.79 24.93
N ARG A 110 -21.59 4.31 25.83
CA ARG A 110 -21.98 4.64 27.21
C ARG A 110 -23.19 5.57 27.30
N TYR A 111 -23.36 6.49 26.35
CA TYR A 111 -24.50 7.41 26.32
C TYR A 111 -25.83 6.68 26.07
N MET A 112 -25.74 5.49 25.47
CA MET A 112 -26.87 4.63 25.12
C MET A 112 -27.00 3.42 26.06
N ALA A 113 -25.97 3.12 26.87
CA ALA A 113 -25.88 1.90 27.67
C ALA A 113 -26.94 1.79 28.79
N GLY A 114 -27.61 2.89 29.15
CA GLY A 114 -28.71 2.90 30.11
C GLY A 114 -30.08 2.62 29.50
N TYR A 115 -30.20 2.61 28.17
CA TYR A 115 -31.46 2.50 27.46
C TYR A 115 -31.53 1.17 26.72
N HIS A 116 -32.03 0.15 27.43
CA HIS A 116 -32.22 -1.18 26.87
C HIS A 116 -33.64 -1.33 26.32
N PRO A 117 -33.82 -1.95 25.15
CA PRO A 117 -35.13 -2.21 24.62
C PRO A 117 -35.90 -3.17 25.51
N SER A 118 -36.84 -2.64 26.28
CA SER A 118 -37.82 -3.40 27.06
C SER A 118 -39.23 -2.94 26.68
N PRO A 119 -40.25 -3.83 26.78
CA PRO A 119 -41.63 -3.50 26.40
C PRO A 119 -42.24 -2.35 27.23
N GLU A 120 -41.63 -2.02 28.37
CA GLU A 120 -42.16 -1.09 29.38
C GLU A 120 -41.42 0.25 29.44
N MET A 121 -40.39 0.49 28.61
CA MET A 121 -39.56 1.70 28.70
C MET A 121 -39.97 2.84 27.77
N GLU A 122 -39.81 4.07 28.27
CA GLU A 122 -39.90 5.32 27.52
C GLU A 122 -38.78 5.45 26.47
N LEU A 123 -39.10 6.12 25.36
CA LEU A 123 -38.11 6.50 24.34
C LEU A 123 -36.91 7.18 25.00
N PRO A 124 -35.67 6.85 24.61
CA PRO A 124 -34.52 7.54 25.18
C PRO A 124 -34.59 9.02 24.78
N PRO A 125 -34.21 9.93 25.68
CA PRO A 125 -34.32 11.35 25.42
C PRO A 125 -33.50 11.74 24.19
N ILE A 126 -34.04 12.66 23.39
CA ILE A 126 -33.40 13.18 22.17
C ILE A 126 -31.96 13.66 22.47
N ASP A 127 -31.73 14.20 23.67
CA ASP A 127 -30.40 14.63 24.13
C ASP A 127 -29.36 13.49 24.16
N ALA A 128 -29.76 12.25 24.48
CA ALA A 128 -28.86 11.10 24.46
C ALA A 128 -28.50 10.69 23.02
N VAL A 129 -29.48 10.75 22.09
CA VAL A 129 -29.25 10.53 20.65
C VAL A 129 -28.31 11.60 20.08
N LEU A 130 -28.55 12.86 20.44
CA LEU A 130 -27.70 13.99 20.05
C LEU A 130 -26.28 13.84 20.56
N ALA A 131 -26.09 13.50 21.84
CA ALA A 131 -24.78 13.25 22.42
C ALA A 131 -24.05 12.09 21.73
N TYR A 132 -24.78 11.03 21.35
CA TYR A 132 -24.24 9.91 20.59
C TYR A 132 -23.78 10.34 19.19
N VAL A 133 -24.63 11.05 18.43
CA VAL A 133 -24.32 11.49 17.06
C VAL A 133 -23.16 12.48 17.05
N GLN A 134 -23.15 13.45 17.97
CA GLN A 134 -22.03 14.38 18.15
C GLN A 134 -20.75 13.66 18.58
N GLY A 135 -20.86 12.67 19.47
CA GLY A 135 -19.74 11.82 19.89
C GLY A 135 -19.10 11.08 18.71
N PHE A 136 -19.90 10.47 17.85
CA PHE A 136 -19.42 9.81 16.63
C PHE A 136 -18.84 10.79 15.62
N GLY A 137 -19.46 11.95 15.43
CA GLY A 137 -18.91 13.02 14.57
C GLY A 137 -17.53 13.47 15.05
N ASN A 138 -17.38 13.70 16.35
CA ASN A 138 -16.12 14.11 16.96
C ASN A 138 -15.07 12.98 16.96
N SER A 139 -15.47 11.72 16.99
CA SER A 139 -14.53 10.59 16.97
C SER A 139 -13.72 10.49 15.68
N VAL A 140 -14.19 11.08 14.59
CA VAL A 140 -13.43 11.16 13.34
C VAL A 140 -12.10 11.87 13.58
N HIS A 141 -12.04 12.89 14.45
CA HIS A 141 -10.79 13.59 14.78
C HIS A 141 -9.73 12.69 15.44
N PHE A 142 -10.12 11.57 16.04
CA PHE A 142 -9.15 10.61 16.57
C PHE A 142 -8.33 9.94 15.46
N ILE A 143 -8.81 9.89 14.21
CA ILE A 143 -7.99 9.41 13.09
C ILE A 143 -6.80 10.32 12.87
N ASP A 144 -7.04 11.64 12.86
CA ASP A 144 -6.03 12.65 12.58
C ASP A 144 -5.01 12.68 13.71
N VAL A 145 -5.47 12.67 14.96
CA VAL A 145 -4.60 12.65 16.14
C VAL A 145 -3.75 11.38 16.19
N THR A 146 -4.34 10.21 15.94
CA THR A 146 -3.62 8.92 15.98
C THR A 146 -2.57 8.84 14.87
N ILE A 147 -2.94 9.19 13.64
CA ILE A 147 -2.01 9.19 12.50
C ILE A 147 -0.92 10.24 12.73
N PHE A 148 -1.26 11.45 13.14
CA PHE A 148 -0.28 12.52 13.38
C PHE A 148 0.73 12.16 14.46
N ALA A 149 0.26 11.64 15.60
CA ALA A 149 1.13 11.20 16.68
C ALA A 149 2.12 10.12 16.22
N LEU A 150 1.63 9.10 15.50
CA LEU A 150 2.47 8.00 15.01
C LEU A 150 3.39 8.42 13.86
N VAL A 151 2.97 9.39 13.02
CA VAL A 151 3.86 10.02 12.05
C VAL A 151 4.99 10.77 12.74
N ILE A 152 4.73 11.52 13.81
CA ILE A 152 5.78 12.22 14.58
C ILE A 152 6.74 11.22 15.22
N ILE A 153 6.22 10.23 15.95
CA ILE A 153 7.05 9.22 16.62
C ILE A 153 7.90 8.44 15.60
N GLY A 154 7.28 8.04 14.48
CA GLY A 154 7.96 7.40 13.36
C GLY A 154 9.05 8.28 12.75
N SER A 155 8.74 9.56 12.51
CA SER A 155 9.67 10.53 11.92
C SER A 155 10.88 10.79 12.82
N LEU A 156 10.67 10.97 14.13
CA LEU A 156 11.75 11.21 15.09
C LEU A 156 12.68 10.00 15.21
N SER A 157 12.11 8.81 15.40
CA SER A 157 12.90 7.56 15.49
C SER A 157 13.62 7.25 14.17
N GLY A 158 12.98 7.50 13.03
CA GLY A 158 13.58 7.37 11.71
C GLY A 158 14.71 8.38 11.47
N ALA A 159 14.51 9.65 11.84
CA ALA A 159 15.50 10.72 11.72
C ALA A 159 16.76 10.42 12.53
N TRP A 160 16.60 9.94 13.76
CA TRP A 160 17.71 9.53 14.63
C TRP A 160 18.58 8.44 13.99
N ILE A 161 17.95 7.40 13.44
CA ILE A 161 18.68 6.32 12.76
C ILE A 161 19.32 6.82 11.46
N GLY A 162 18.61 7.61 10.67
CA GLY A 162 19.16 8.20 9.44
C GLY A 162 20.37 9.10 9.72
N TRP A 163 20.33 9.89 10.79
CA TRP A 163 21.46 10.70 11.25
C TRP A 163 22.67 9.85 11.64
N ARG A 164 22.46 8.75 12.39
CA ARG A 164 23.54 7.83 12.75
C ARG A 164 24.20 7.15 11.54
N GLN A 165 23.49 7.03 10.42
CA GLN A 165 24.01 6.39 9.21
C GLN A 165 24.76 7.32 8.27
N ARG A 166 24.83 8.64 8.56
CA ARG A 166 25.43 9.64 7.66
C ARG A 166 26.92 9.44 7.34
N HIS A 167 27.63 8.74 8.21
CA HIS A 167 29.07 8.49 8.07
C HIS A 167 29.39 7.26 7.21
N LEU A 168 28.38 6.49 6.79
CA LEU A 168 28.59 5.33 5.94
C LEU A 168 28.81 5.80 4.50
N PRO A 169 29.81 5.24 3.78
CA PRO A 169 30.05 5.62 2.39
C PRO A 169 28.80 5.37 1.55
N LEU A 170 28.55 6.27 0.59
CA LEU A 170 27.49 6.09 -0.40
C LEU A 170 27.83 4.82 -1.19
N PRO A 171 26.91 3.85 -1.29
CA PRO A 171 27.12 2.74 -2.20
C PRO A 171 27.17 3.31 -3.62
N VAL A 172 28.31 3.19 -4.28
CA VAL A 172 28.43 3.46 -5.73
C VAL A 172 27.49 2.47 -6.41
N GLU A 173 26.56 2.97 -7.23
CA GLU A 173 25.69 2.09 -8.01
C GLU A 173 26.55 1.37 -9.04
N PRO A 174 26.68 0.03 -8.95
CA PRO A 174 27.53 -0.70 -9.88
C PRO A 174 26.96 -0.60 -11.28
N SER A 175 27.84 -0.47 -12.27
CA SER A 175 27.41 -0.49 -13.66
C SER A 175 26.82 -1.86 -14.03
N LEU A 176 26.00 -1.88 -15.07
CA LEU A 176 25.32 -3.11 -15.50
C LEU A 176 26.36 -4.18 -15.91
N PHE A 177 27.50 -3.73 -16.44
CA PHE A 177 28.66 -4.55 -16.75
C PHE A 177 29.38 -5.08 -15.48
N GLU A 178 29.65 -4.24 -14.48
CA GLU A 178 30.26 -4.67 -13.21
C GLU A 178 29.43 -5.75 -12.50
N LEU A 179 28.11 -5.64 -12.54
CA LEU A 179 27.22 -6.67 -12.00
C LEU A 179 27.40 -8.01 -12.72
N ALA A 180 27.45 -7.98 -14.06
CA ALA A 180 27.65 -9.18 -14.87
C ALA A 180 29.03 -9.81 -14.64
N GLU A 181 30.08 -8.99 -14.52
CA GLU A 181 31.45 -9.45 -14.25
C GLU A 181 31.59 -10.04 -12.84
N GLY A 182 30.94 -9.43 -11.84
CA GLY A 182 30.84 -9.95 -10.47
C GLY A 182 29.94 -11.19 -10.31
N LYS A 183 29.52 -11.82 -11.42
CA LYS A 183 28.60 -12.98 -11.48
C LYS A 183 27.26 -12.74 -10.78
N ARG A 184 26.85 -11.48 -10.64
CA ARG A 184 25.53 -11.12 -10.11
C ARG A 184 24.56 -10.99 -11.29
N PRO A 185 23.32 -11.49 -11.16
CA PRO A 185 22.37 -11.40 -12.25
C PRO A 185 22.02 -9.92 -12.51
N SER A 186 22.03 -9.51 -13.78
CA SER A 186 21.77 -8.12 -14.18
C SER A 186 20.36 -7.64 -13.79
N SER A 187 19.44 -8.56 -13.47
CA SER A 187 18.13 -8.23 -12.89
C SER A 187 18.21 -7.51 -11.54
N THR A 188 19.33 -7.64 -10.82
CA THR A 188 19.57 -6.93 -9.55
C THR A 188 19.74 -5.43 -9.74
N TRP A 189 20.20 -4.98 -10.91
CA TRP A 189 20.29 -3.57 -11.26
C TRP A 189 18.92 -2.89 -11.18
N PHE A 190 17.87 -3.59 -11.64
CA PHE A 190 16.49 -3.10 -11.59
C PHE A 190 15.83 -3.22 -10.22
N SER A 191 16.43 -3.94 -9.27
CA SER A 191 15.80 -4.24 -7.97
C SER A 191 15.60 -3.00 -7.08
N GLN A 192 16.33 -1.91 -7.37
CA GLN A 192 16.20 -0.64 -6.67
C GLN A 192 15.06 0.23 -7.21
N ASN A 193 14.49 -0.12 -8.36
CA ASN A 193 13.42 0.65 -8.98
C ASN A 193 12.08 0.43 -8.24
N GLU A 194 11.71 1.42 -7.43
CA GLU A 194 10.47 1.44 -6.66
C GLU A 194 9.34 2.23 -7.33
N THR A 195 9.55 2.73 -8.54
CA THR A 195 8.51 3.46 -9.29
C THR A 195 7.18 2.70 -9.40
N PRO A 196 7.14 1.35 -9.56
CA PRO A 196 5.86 0.64 -9.64
C PRO A 196 5.04 0.77 -8.36
N ILE A 197 5.69 0.63 -7.20
CA ILE A 197 5.03 0.72 -5.90
C ILE A 197 4.56 2.16 -5.64
N LYS A 198 5.35 3.16 -6.04
CA LYS A 198 4.97 4.57 -5.92
C LYS A 198 3.68 4.88 -6.69
N TYR A 199 3.59 4.45 -7.95
CA TYR A 199 2.39 4.70 -8.76
C TYR A 199 1.18 3.88 -8.28
N GLY A 200 1.39 2.63 -7.85
CA GLY A 200 0.34 1.85 -7.20
C GLY A 200 -0.22 2.55 -5.97
N LEU A 201 0.64 3.07 -5.10
CA LEU A 201 0.24 3.81 -3.90
C LEU A 201 -0.45 5.14 -4.26
N LEU A 202 0.03 5.87 -5.26
CA LEU A 202 -0.58 7.13 -5.70
C LEU A 202 -2.00 6.91 -6.24
N VAL A 203 -2.17 5.97 -7.17
CA VAL A 203 -3.50 5.63 -7.72
C VAL A 203 -4.41 5.11 -6.61
N GLY A 204 -3.88 4.25 -5.74
CA GLY A 204 -4.63 3.71 -4.61
C GLY A 204 -5.12 4.79 -3.65
N LEU A 205 -4.28 5.78 -3.33
CA LEU A 205 -4.66 6.89 -2.46
C LEU A 205 -5.69 7.82 -3.10
N ILE A 206 -5.52 8.17 -4.38
CA ILE A 206 -6.49 9.03 -5.09
C ILE A 206 -7.86 8.36 -5.13
N LEU A 207 -7.91 7.11 -5.59
CA LEU A 207 -9.19 6.40 -5.69
C LEU A 207 -9.75 6.01 -4.32
N GLY A 208 -8.89 5.63 -3.37
CA GLY A 208 -9.28 5.33 -2.00
C GLY A 208 -9.86 6.53 -1.26
N LEU A 209 -9.28 7.73 -1.44
CA LEU A 209 -9.85 8.97 -0.89
C LEU A 209 -11.21 9.27 -1.52
N LEU A 210 -11.34 9.11 -2.83
CA LEU A 210 -12.58 9.37 -3.55
C LEU A 210 -13.70 8.41 -3.10
N ILE A 211 -13.40 7.11 -2.96
CA ILE A 211 -14.33 6.13 -2.38
C ILE A 211 -14.65 6.48 -0.93
N PHE A 212 -13.65 6.85 -0.12
CA PHE A 212 -13.87 7.22 1.27
C PHE A 212 -14.88 8.37 1.36
N THR A 213 -14.66 9.45 0.62
CA THR A 213 -15.55 10.62 0.65
C THR A 213 -16.95 10.29 0.14
N THR A 214 -17.08 9.45 -0.88
CA THR A 214 -18.38 9.19 -1.49
C THR A 214 -19.21 8.18 -0.72
N VAL A 215 -18.64 7.04 -0.32
CA VAL A 215 -19.36 6.04 0.49
C VAL A 215 -19.75 6.62 1.85
N PHE A 216 -18.87 7.44 2.43
CA PHE A 216 -19.19 8.15 3.67
C PHE A 216 -20.34 9.14 3.45
N GLY A 217 -20.28 9.97 2.41
CA GLY A 217 -21.34 10.92 2.09
C GLY A 217 -22.69 10.27 1.79
N GLU A 218 -22.72 9.24 0.94
CA GLU A 218 -23.96 8.53 0.57
C GLU A 218 -24.62 7.84 1.76
N PHE A 219 -23.82 7.25 2.66
CA PHE A 219 -24.35 6.64 3.87
C PHE A 219 -25.17 7.64 4.69
N TYR A 220 -24.63 8.84 4.91
CA TYR A 220 -25.37 9.87 5.62
C TYR A 220 -26.58 10.36 4.80
N VAL A 221 -26.46 10.58 3.50
CA VAL A 221 -27.62 10.97 2.67
C VAL A 221 -28.77 9.96 2.77
N GLY A 222 -28.49 8.66 2.66
CA GLY A 222 -29.50 7.61 2.82
C GLY A 222 -30.10 7.60 4.22
N PHE A 223 -29.26 7.62 5.25
CA PHE A 223 -29.68 7.65 6.65
C PHE A 223 -30.61 8.83 6.96
N THR A 224 -30.35 10.00 6.36
CA THR A 224 -31.14 11.21 6.55
C THR A 224 -32.49 11.18 5.84
N ALA A 225 -32.61 10.44 4.74
CA ALA A 225 -33.89 10.22 4.07
C ALA A 225 -34.81 9.29 4.88
N ASP A 226 -34.22 8.29 5.55
CA ASP A 226 -34.95 7.32 6.35
C ASP A 226 -35.38 7.86 7.73
N TRP A 227 -34.71 8.91 8.23
CA TRP A 227 -35.03 9.52 9.54
C TRP A 227 -35.03 11.07 9.50
N PRO A 228 -36.05 11.70 8.90
CA PRO A 228 -36.09 13.14 8.68
C PRO A 228 -36.19 13.98 9.97
N GLU A 229 -36.72 13.43 11.06
CA GLU A 229 -36.78 14.08 12.38
C GLU A 229 -35.38 14.25 13.00
N LEU A 230 -34.51 13.26 12.82
CA LEU A 230 -33.13 13.36 13.29
C LEU A 230 -32.36 14.43 12.51
N MET A 231 -32.74 14.66 11.24
CA MET A 231 -32.14 15.71 10.41
C MET A 231 -32.47 17.12 10.87
N THR A 232 -33.73 17.41 11.15
CA THR A 232 -34.12 18.73 11.64
C THR A 232 -33.43 19.05 12.96
N ILE A 233 -33.26 18.03 13.81
CA ILE A 233 -32.49 18.14 15.05
C ILE A 233 -30.99 18.35 14.75
N MET A 234 -30.39 17.58 13.85
CA MET A 234 -28.97 17.74 13.48
C MET A 234 -28.66 19.12 12.86
N GLU A 235 -29.54 19.63 12.00
CA GLU A 235 -29.46 20.97 11.41
C GLU A 235 -29.60 22.07 12.47
N GLN A 236 -30.53 21.92 13.42
CA GLN A 236 -30.75 22.87 14.51
C GLN A 236 -29.56 22.98 15.48
N TYR A 237 -28.83 21.88 15.68
CA TYR A 237 -27.67 21.84 16.59
C TYR A 237 -26.31 21.92 15.88
N GLU A 238 -26.28 22.26 14.59
CA GLU A 238 -25.08 22.26 13.73
C GLU A 238 -24.27 20.95 13.77
N ALA A 239 -24.91 19.83 14.13
CA ALA A 239 -24.27 18.54 14.22
C ALA A 239 -24.17 17.93 12.80
N GLY A 240 -22.95 17.56 12.38
CA GLY A 240 -22.76 16.90 11.09
C GLY A 240 -22.69 17.84 9.87
N LYS A 241 -21.97 18.97 9.95
CA LYS A 241 -21.73 19.90 8.81
C LYS A 241 -21.19 19.24 7.53
N PHE A 242 -20.58 18.05 7.62
CA PHE A 242 -20.18 17.25 6.44
C PHE A 242 -21.37 16.68 5.64
N ILE A 243 -22.56 16.61 6.25
CA ILE A 243 -23.77 15.94 5.75
C ILE A 243 -24.72 16.94 5.06
N THR A 244 -24.72 18.21 5.49
CA THR A 244 -25.69 19.24 5.06
C THR A 244 -25.11 20.27 4.07
N GLY A 245 -23.83 20.14 3.68
CA GLY A 245 -23.13 21.09 2.81
C GLY A 245 -23.12 20.74 1.30
N PRO A 246 -22.48 21.57 0.45
CA PRO A 246 -22.43 21.42 -1.01
C PRO A 246 -21.73 20.13 -1.50
N VAL A 247 -21.07 19.40 -0.60
CA VAL A 247 -20.53 18.06 -0.87
C VAL A 247 -21.67 17.08 -1.16
N ARG A 248 -22.83 17.22 -0.51
CA ARG A 248 -24.03 16.39 -0.72
C ARG A 248 -24.48 16.40 -2.19
N ASP A 249 -24.54 17.57 -2.80
CA ASP A 249 -24.99 17.75 -4.18
C ASP A 249 -23.96 17.23 -5.21
N ALA A 250 -22.69 17.16 -4.83
CA ALA A 250 -21.62 16.63 -5.67
C ALA A 250 -21.51 15.09 -5.65
N LEU A 251 -22.07 14.41 -4.64
CA LEU A 251 -21.94 12.95 -4.47
C LEU A 251 -22.50 12.13 -5.65
N PRO A 252 -23.72 12.39 -6.16
CA PRO A 252 -24.28 11.62 -7.28
C PRO A 252 -23.46 11.76 -8.56
N ILE A 253 -22.80 12.92 -8.74
CA ILE A 253 -21.94 13.20 -9.90
C ILE A 253 -20.68 12.35 -9.86
N LEU A 254 -20.17 12.02 -8.66
CA LEU A 254 -18.93 11.25 -8.48
C LEU A 254 -19.13 9.73 -8.69
N TRP A 255 -20.34 9.21 -8.55
CA TRP A 255 -20.62 7.77 -8.61
C TRP A 255 -20.19 7.08 -9.92
N PRO A 256 -20.48 7.61 -11.12
CA PRO A 256 -20.01 7.01 -12.36
C PRO A 256 -18.47 6.98 -12.47
N PHE A 257 -17.79 8.01 -11.94
CA PHE A 257 -16.33 8.08 -11.95
C PHE A 257 -15.71 7.07 -10.96
N ILE A 258 -16.37 6.78 -9.84
CA ILE A 258 -15.95 5.72 -8.91
C ILE A 258 -16.05 4.37 -9.57
N MET A 259 -17.23 4.06 -10.14
CA MET A 259 -17.46 2.77 -10.79
C MET A 259 -16.47 2.56 -11.94
N LEU A 260 -16.28 3.57 -12.77
CA LEU A 260 -15.29 3.53 -13.84
C LEU A 260 -13.87 3.38 -13.27
N GLY A 261 -13.50 4.18 -12.28
CA GLY A 261 -12.18 4.14 -11.63
C GLY A 261 -11.89 2.78 -11.00
N PHE A 262 -12.85 2.19 -10.29
CA PHE A 262 -12.74 0.87 -9.68
C PHE A 262 -12.64 -0.25 -10.72
N LEU A 263 -13.26 -0.07 -11.89
CA LEU A 263 -13.12 -0.98 -13.02
C LEU A 263 -11.73 -0.88 -13.67
N ILE A 264 -11.21 0.33 -13.89
CA ILE A 264 -10.03 0.56 -14.76
C ILE A 264 -8.72 0.89 -14.06
N TYR A 265 -8.69 1.03 -12.72
CA TYR A 265 -7.47 1.47 -12.02
C TYR A 265 -6.27 0.55 -12.28
N GLY A 266 -6.48 -0.76 -12.48
CA GLY A 266 -5.42 -1.70 -12.85
C GLY A 266 -4.73 -1.28 -14.15
N GLY A 267 -5.52 -0.86 -15.15
CA GLY A 267 -5.02 -0.30 -16.41
C GLY A 267 -4.26 1.01 -16.21
N ILE A 268 -4.77 1.92 -15.38
CA ILE A 268 -4.13 3.20 -15.05
C ILE A 268 -2.77 2.97 -14.38
N VAL A 269 -2.70 2.06 -13.41
CA VAL A 269 -1.45 1.69 -12.73
C VAL A 269 -0.44 1.17 -13.75
N VAL A 270 -0.82 0.20 -14.58
CA VAL A 270 0.10 -0.37 -15.59
C VAL A 270 0.56 0.69 -16.59
N TRP A 271 -0.34 1.59 -16.99
CA TRP A 271 -0.02 2.68 -17.91
C TRP A 271 1.02 3.65 -17.32
N LEU A 272 0.88 4.02 -16.04
CA LEU A 272 1.80 4.91 -15.34
C LEU A 272 3.17 4.27 -15.07
N VAL A 273 3.24 2.95 -14.87
CA VAL A 273 4.51 2.22 -14.70
C VAL A 273 5.22 2.10 -16.04
N ARG A 274 5.99 3.14 -16.40
CA ARG A 274 6.71 3.23 -17.68
C ARG A 274 7.79 2.15 -17.83
N ASN A 275 8.67 2.03 -16.83
CA ASN A 275 9.86 1.16 -16.88
C ASN A 275 9.87 0.16 -15.71
N PRO A 276 9.02 -0.88 -15.76
CA PRO A 276 8.96 -1.88 -14.71
C PRO A 276 10.21 -2.78 -14.69
N PRO A 277 10.75 -3.15 -13.51
CA PRO A 277 11.90 -4.07 -13.42
C PRO A 277 11.61 -5.48 -13.96
N ASP A 278 10.35 -5.91 -13.90
CA ASP A 278 9.87 -7.21 -14.38
C ASP A 278 8.56 -7.02 -15.15
N LEU A 279 8.36 -7.79 -16.23
CA LEU A 279 7.18 -7.69 -17.10
C LEU A 279 5.86 -7.86 -16.36
N PHE A 280 5.76 -8.86 -15.48
CA PHE A 280 4.52 -9.17 -14.76
C PHE A 280 4.60 -8.82 -13.28
N LYS A 281 5.62 -9.31 -12.58
CA LYS A 281 5.73 -9.28 -11.12
C LYS A 281 5.67 -7.87 -10.52
N SER A 282 6.28 -6.89 -11.19
CA SER A 282 6.34 -5.53 -10.69
C SER A 282 5.01 -4.77 -10.88
N ARG A 283 4.36 -4.95 -12.04
CA ARG A 283 3.03 -4.43 -12.35
C ARG A 283 1.96 -5.07 -11.47
N PHE A 284 2.01 -6.39 -11.31
CA PHE A 284 1.16 -7.14 -10.38
C PHE A 284 1.27 -6.54 -8.97
N ARG A 285 2.49 -6.40 -8.44
CA ARG A 285 2.69 -5.78 -7.12
C ARG A 285 2.14 -4.36 -7.03
N ALA A 286 2.30 -3.55 -8.07
CA ALA A 286 1.77 -2.18 -8.10
C ALA A 286 0.23 -2.16 -8.03
N ILE A 287 -0.43 -3.02 -8.82
CA ILE A 287 -1.89 -3.18 -8.80
C ILE A 287 -2.33 -3.67 -7.42
N MET A 288 -1.67 -4.70 -6.87
CA MET A 288 -1.99 -5.21 -5.54
C MET A 288 -1.86 -4.14 -4.46
N VAL A 289 -0.81 -3.32 -4.49
CA VAL A 289 -0.67 -2.19 -3.56
C VAL A 289 -1.82 -1.20 -3.73
N ALA A 290 -2.17 -0.83 -4.97
CA ALA A 290 -3.31 0.05 -5.22
C ALA A 290 -4.61 -0.54 -4.65
N THR A 291 -4.91 -1.80 -4.94
CA THR A 291 -6.11 -2.51 -4.47
C THR A 291 -6.20 -2.53 -2.96
N GLN A 292 -5.09 -2.85 -2.27
CA GLN A 292 -5.09 -2.89 -0.81
C GLN A 292 -5.31 -1.50 -0.20
N VAL A 293 -4.76 -0.43 -0.79
CA VAL A 293 -5.00 0.94 -0.32
C VAL A 293 -6.46 1.34 -0.53
N ILE A 294 -7.01 1.08 -1.72
CA ILE A 294 -8.43 1.35 -2.07
C ILE A 294 -9.36 0.66 -1.08
N LEU A 295 -9.12 -0.62 -0.83
CA LEU A 295 -9.95 -1.43 0.03
C LEU A 295 -9.77 -1.12 1.52
N LEU A 296 -8.57 -0.68 1.94
CA LEU A 296 -8.35 -0.18 3.28
C LEU A 296 -9.17 1.09 3.55
N SER A 297 -9.27 1.98 2.56
CA SER A 297 -10.16 3.16 2.64
C SER A 297 -11.63 2.75 2.72
N LEU A 298 -12.08 1.79 1.89
CA LEU A 298 -13.43 1.26 1.96
C LEU A 298 -13.71 0.61 3.32
N PHE A 299 -12.76 -0.17 3.84
CA PHE A 299 -12.84 -0.76 5.17
C PHE A 299 -13.00 0.29 6.26
N ALA A 300 -12.25 1.39 6.22
CA ALA A 300 -12.37 2.49 7.18
C ALA A 300 -13.81 3.01 7.27
N VAL A 301 -14.41 3.28 6.12
CA VAL A 301 -15.78 3.82 6.02
C VAL A 301 -16.81 2.78 6.44
N LEU A 302 -16.70 1.55 5.93
CA LEU A 302 -17.64 0.50 6.29
C LEU A 302 -17.62 0.21 7.79
N LEU A 303 -16.44 0.15 8.41
CA LEU A 303 -16.30 -0.06 9.84
C LEU A 303 -16.95 1.07 10.63
N HIS A 304 -16.70 2.33 10.25
CA HIS A 304 -17.33 3.51 10.85
C HIS A 304 -18.86 3.46 10.75
N ASN A 305 -19.39 3.19 9.55
CA ASN A 305 -20.82 3.13 9.30
C ASN A 305 -21.48 1.97 10.07
N ILE A 306 -20.84 0.80 10.12
CA ILE A 306 -21.35 -0.35 10.89
C ILE A 306 -21.42 0.01 12.38
N TYR A 307 -20.38 0.64 12.95
CA TYR A 307 -20.42 1.06 14.35
C TYR A 307 -21.49 2.10 14.64
N PHE A 308 -21.64 3.07 13.74
CA PHE A 308 -22.67 4.09 13.86
C PHE A 308 -24.08 3.47 13.86
N LEU A 309 -24.36 2.59 12.90
CA LEU A 309 -25.64 1.86 12.83
C LEU A 309 -25.85 0.94 14.02
N PHE A 310 -24.81 0.24 14.46
CA PHE A 310 -24.90 -0.73 15.54
C PHE A 310 -25.30 -0.08 16.87
N GLY A 311 -24.77 1.11 17.18
CA GLY A 311 -25.20 1.83 18.39
C GLY A 311 -26.57 2.52 18.26
N LEU A 312 -27.05 2.78 17.04
CA LEU A 312 -28.40 3.31 16.78
C LEU A 312 -29.47 2.22 16.59
N ALA A 313 -29.09 0.96 16.39
CA ALA A 313 -30.02 -0.14 16.16
C ALA A 313 -31.16 -0.24 17.21
N PRO A 314 -30.91 -0.03 18.53
CA PRO A 314 -31.99 0.00 19.52
C PRO A 314 -33.02 1.09 19.26
N PHE A 315 -32.56 2.27 18.82
CA PHE A 315 -33.39 3.43 18.56
C PHE A 315 -34.19 3.29 17.29
N GLY A 316 -33.57 2.83 16.21
CA GLY A 316 -34.29 2.53 14.97
C GLY A 316 -35.39 1.50 15.21
N LEU A 317 -35.13 0.48 16.02
CA LEU A 317 -36.12 -0.52 16.41
C LEU A 317 -37.27 0.10 17.22
N PHE A 318 -36.96 0.93 18.22
CA PHE A 318 -37.99 1.62 19.00
C PHE A 318 -38.83 2.61 18.18
N HIS A 319 -38.19 3.42 17.35
CA HIS A 319 -38.88 4.36 16.47
C HIS A 319 -39.81 3.61 15.52
N TRP A 320 -39.35 2.50 14.93
CA TRP A 320 -40.15 1.65 14.04
C TRP A 320 -41.36 1.03 14.75
N VAL A 321 -41.17 0.51 15.97
CA VAL A 321 -42.24 -0.04 16.83
C VAL A 321 -43.29 1.04 17.14
N ASN A 322 -42.86 2.27 17.46
CA ASN A 322 -43.77 3.36 17.82
C ASN A 322 -44.50 3.98 16.61
N THR A 323 -43.89 4.00 15.43
CA THR A 323 -44.52 4.49 14.20
C THR A 323 -45.44 3.47 13.54
N ASN A 324 -45.28 2.17 13.84
CA ASN A 324 -46.08 1.08 13.28
C ASN A 324 -46.75 0.23 14.38
N PRO A 325 -47.60 0.81 15.26
CA PRO A 325 -48.18 0.09 16.39
C PRO A 325 -49.10 -1.06 15.97
N ALA A 326 -49.73 -0.98 14.79
CA ALA A 326 -50.55 -2.05 14.23
C ALA A 326 -49.71 -3.28 13.81
N ALA A 327 -48.43 -3.11 13.46
CA ALA A 327 -47.54 -4.20 13.08
C ALA A 327 -47.14 -5.09 14.27
N LEU A 328 -47.27 -4.59 15.51
CA LEU A 328 -47.04 -5.38 16.74
C LEU A 328 -48.16 -6.38 17.02
N ALA A 329 -49.40 -6.08 16.58
CA ALA A 329 -50.57 -6.91 16.86
C ALA A 329 -50.60 -8.20 16.02
N ASP A 330 -50.04 -8.17 14.80
CA ASP A 330 -50.10 -9.27 13.82
C ASP A 330 -48.79 -10.07 13.68
N MET A 331 -47.68 -9.69 14.33
CA MET A 331 -46.37 -10.36 14.14
C MET A 331 -45.65 -10.77 15.43
N PRO A 332 -45.97 -11.95 16.01
CA PRO A 332 -45.10 -12.61 16.98
C PRO A 332 -43.82 -13.21 16.36
N THR A 333 -43.78 -13.46 15.04
CA THR A 333 -42.73 -14.29 14.41
C THR A 333 -41.48 -13.55 13.94
N ASP A 334 -41.56 -12.29 13.51
CA ASP A 334 -40.42 -11.61 12.85
C ASP A 334 -39.78 -10.46 13.68
N VAL A 335 -40.57 -9.76 14.50
CA VAL A 335 -40.09 -8.62 15.32
C VAL A 335 -39.47 -9.08 16.64
N MET A 336 -40.02 -10.13 17.26
CA MET A 336 -39.50 -10.67 18.52
C MET A 336 -38.07 -11.22 18.39
N PRO A 337 -37.70 -11.97 17.33
CA PRO A 337 -36.30 -12.37 17.10
C PRO A 337 -35.38 -11.16 16.85
N LEU A 338 -35.85 -10.11 16.18
CA LEU A 338 -35.09 -8.88 15.96
C LEU A 338 -34.79 -8.17 17.28
N MET A 339 -35.80 -8.02 18.15
CA MET A 339 -35.64 -7.46 19.50
C MET A 339 -34.67 -8.29 20.36
N GLN A 340 -34.80 -9.62 20.33
CA GLN A 340 -33.89 -10.52 21.04
C GLN A 340 -32.46 -10.42 20.51
N THR A 341 -32.29 -10.24 19.21
CA THR A 341 -30.98 -10.06 18.56
C THR A 341 -30.35 -8.74 18.99
N VAL A 342 -31.07 -7.62 18.93
CA VAL A 342 -30.58 -6.33 19.39
C VAL A 342 -30.23 -6.38 20.89
N PHE A 343 -31.08 -7.01 21.70
CA PHE A 343 -30.83 -7.20 23.13
C PHE A 343 -29.57 -8.04 23.39
N PHE A 344 -29.40 -9.14 22.65
CA PHE A 344 -28.20 -9.96 22.73
C PHE A 344 -26.94 -9.17 22.36
N LEU A 345 -27.01 -8.34 21.32
CA LEU A 345 -25.90 -7.52 20.84
C LEU A 345 -25.51 -6.39 21.80
N GLN A 346 -26.43 -5.93 22.64
CA GLN A 346 -26.18 -4.92 23.67
C GLN A 346 -25.55 -5.44 24.96
N LYS A 347 -25.48 -6.76 25.18
CA LYS A 347 -24.83 -7.29 26.40
C LYS A 347 -23.36 -6.86 26.43
N PRO A 348 -22.77 -6.50 27.59
CA PRO A 348 -21.40 -6.00 27.67
C PRO A 348 -20.37 -6.89 26.99
N VAL A 349 -20.52 -8.21 27.12
CA VAL A 349 -19.62 -9.20 26.53
C VAL A 349 -19.71 -9.25 25.02
N THR A 350 -20.93 -9.28 24.47
CA THR A 350 -21.16 -9.37 23.02
C THR A 350 -20.84 -8.05 22.34
N LEU A 351 -21.13 -6.93 22.99
CA LEU A 351 -20.76 -5.59 22.55
C LEU A 351 -19.24 -5.43 22.47
N LEU A 352 -18.52 -5.76 23.55
CA LEU A 352 -17.05 -5.66 23.57
C LEU A 352 -16.41 -6.61 22.56
N THR A 353 -16.86 -7.87 22.53
CA THR A 353 -16.34 -8.88 21.63
C THR A 353 -16.62 -8.53 20.17
N GLY A 354 -17.84 -8.08 19.88
CA GLY A 354 -18.25 -7.63 18.54
C GLY A 354 -17.41 -6.43 18.09
N VAL A 355 -17.33 -5.38 18.89
CA VAL A 355 -16.60 -4.15 18.54
C VAL A 355 -15.09 -4.39 18.43
N LEU A 356 -14.49 -5.29 19.21
CA LEU A 356 -13.06 -5.57 19.09
C LEU A 356 -12.70 -6.63 18.03
N LEU A 357 -13.58 -7.60 17.74
CA LEU A 357 -13.31 -8.63 16.71
C LEU A 357 -13.72 -8.20 15.30
N LEU A 358 -14.75 -7.35 15.17
CA LEU A 358 -15.27 -6.93 13.87
C LEU A 358 -14.20 -6.30 12.95
N PRO A 359 -13.29 -5.42 13.42
CA PRO A 359 -12.21 -4.89 12.59
C PRO A 359 -11.36 -6.00 11.97
N TRP A 360 -11.03 -7.03 12.75
CA TRP A 360 -10.20 -8.14 12.30
C TRP A 360 -10.92 -9.04 11.29
N LEU A 361 -12.20 -9.33 11.53
CA LEU A 361 -13.03 -10.11 10.61
C LEU A 361 -13.19 -9.39 9.27
N ILE A 362 -13.54 -8.10 9.29
CA ILE A 362 -13.68 -7.33 8.07
C ILE A 362 -12.32 -7.16 7.39
N LEU A 363 -11.24 -6.89 8.12
CA LEU A 363 -9.89 -6.82 7.55
C LEU A 363 -9.49 -8.13 6.84
N LEU A 364 -9.86 -9.29 7.39
CA LEU A 364 -9.63 -10.59 6.76
C LEU A 364 -10.44 -10.73 5.47
N VAL A 365 -11.74 -10.42 5.51
CA VAL A 365 -12.63 -10.49 4.33
C VAL A 365 -12.17 -9.54 3.24
N VAL A 366 -11.92 -8.28 3.59
CA VAL A 366 -11.42 -7.24 2.69
C VAL A 366 -10.04 -7.61 2.14
N GLY A 367 -9.18 -8.21 2.96
CA GLY A 367 -7.89 -8.75 2.54
C GLY A 367 -8.04 -9.82 1.46
N ILE A 368 -8.89 -10.83 1.69
CA ILE A 368 -9.16 -11.91 0.72
C ILE A 368 -9.77 -11.35 -0.57
N LEU A 369 -10.83 -10.52 -0.46
CA LEU A 369 -11.46 -9.89 -1.61
C LEU A 369 -10.46 -9.01 -2.39
N GLY A 370 -9.58 -8.32 -1.70
CA GLY A 370 -8.52 -7.51 -2.31
C GLY A 370 -7.46 -8.33 -3.01
N LEU A 371 -7.12 -9.50 -2.49
CA LEU A 371 -6.22 -10.42 -3.20
C LEU A 371 -6.87 -10.93 -4.49
N LEU A 372 -8.13 -11.35 -4.42
CA LEU A 372 -8.88 -11.85 -5.59
C LEU A 372 -9.09 -10.76 -6.64
N TRP A 373 -9.57 -9.59 -6.22
CA TRP A 373 -9.83 -8.46 -7.12
C TRP A 373 -8.55 -7.91 -7.75
N GLY A 374 -7.49 -7.73 -6.95
CA GLY A 374 -6.20 -7.28 -7.45
C GLY A 374 -5.55 -8.29 -8.43
N ALA A 375 -5.73 -9.59 -8.18
CA ALA A 375 -5.27 -10.63 -9.09
C ALA A 375 -6.07 -10.63 -10.41
N LEU A 376 -7.40 -10.49 -10.34
CA LEU A 376 -8.27 -10.37 -11.50
C LEU A 376 -7.86 -9.19 -12.38
N GLN A 377 -7.73 -8.01 -11.76
CA GLN A 377 -7.30 -6.77 -12.41
C GLN A 377 -5.91 -6.92 -13.07
N SER A 378 -5.00 -7.60 -12.38
CA SER A 378 -3.67 -7.89 -12.94
C SER A 378 -3.73 -8.82 -14.14
N PHE A 379 -4.56 -9.86 -14.08
CA PHE A 379 -4.71 -10.83 -15.17
C PHE A 379 -5.27 -10.19 -16.44
N PHE A 380 -6.22 -9.26 -16.31
CA PHE A 380 -6.79 -8.56 -17.47
C PHE A 380 -5.91 -7.41 -17.98
N TYR A 381 -5.49 -6.48 -17.10
CA TYR A 381 -4.88 -5.23 -17.57
C TYR A 381 -3.40 -5.34 -17.90
N ILE A 382 -2.64 -6.24 -17.25
CA ILE A 382 -1.21 -6.39 -17.58
C ILE A 382 -1.04 -6.82 -19.06
N PRO A 383 -1.66 -7.90 -19.56
CA PRO A 383 -1.50 -8.27 -20.97
C PRO A 383 -2.13 -7.24 -21.92
N LEU A 384 -3.31 -6.71 -21.60
CA LEU A 384 -4.01 -5.74 -22.44
C LEU A 384 -3.18 -4.48 -22.68
N VAL A 385 -2.68 -3.85 -21.61
CA VAL A 385 -1.88 -2.62 -21.73
C VAL A 385 -0.51 -2.90 -22.36
N SER A 386 0.10 -4.05 -22.09
CA SER A 386 1.38 -4.44 -22.71
C SER A 386 1.26 -4.64 -24.23
N LEU A 387 0.07 -5.03 -24.70
CA LEU A 387 -0.20 -5.20 -26.11
C LEU A 387 -0.43 -3.85 -26.82
N LEU A 388 -1.18 -2.95 -26.17
CA LEU A 388 -1.50 -1.64 -26.72
C LEU A 388 -0.32 -0.65 -26.69
N ILE A 389 0.49 -0.67 -25.62
CA ILE A 389 1.59 0.27 -25.39
C ILE A 389 2.86 -0.51 -25.01
N PRO A 390 3.64 -1.00 -26.00
CA PRO A 390 4.80 -1.84 -25.73
C PRO A 390 5.91 -1.04 -25.04
N ARG A 391 6.30 -1.47 -23.83
CA ARG A 391 7.40 -0.87 -23.06
C ARG A 391 8.76 -1.51 -23.40
N PRO A 392 9.89 -0.91 -23.01
CA PRO A 392 11.23 -1.47 -23.26
C PRO A 392 11.41 -2.93 -22.80
N VAL A 393 10.80 -3.31 -21.67
CA VAL A 393 10.76 -4.70 -21.17
C VAL A 393 10.03 -5.64 -22.13
N ASP A 394 8.92 -5.18 -22.70
CA ASP A 394 8.09 -5.94 -23.63
C ASP A 394 8.83 -6.08 -24.98
N LYS A 395 9.51 -5.03 -25.44
CA LYS A 395 10.40 -5.05 -26.61
C LYS A 395 11.56 -6.03 -26.42
N ALA A 396 12.25 -5.97 -25.28
CA ALA A 396 13.32 -6.92 -24.92
C ALA A 396 12.82 -8.38 -24.88
N THR A 397 11.57 -8.60 -24.44
CA THR A 397 10.94 -9.93 -24.46
C THR A 397 10.78 -10.48 -25.89
N ARG A 398 10.31 -9.63 -26.81
CA ARG A 398 10.12 -10.00 -28.22
C ARG A 398 11.47 -10.26 -28.88
N LEU A 399 12.44 -9.40 -28.62
CA LEU A 399 13.79 -9.53 -29.15
C LEU A 399 14.50 -10.79 -28.65
N HIS A 400 14.39 -11.12 -27.36
CA HIS A 400 14.93 -12.37 -26.84
C HIS A 400 14.37 -13.61 -27.56
N ARG A 401 13.06 -13.61 -27.88
CA ARG A 401 12.43 -14.70 -28.64
C ARG A 401 12.96 -14.77 -30.07
N GLN A 402 13.25 -13.63 -30.71
CA GLN A 402 13.86 -13.57 -32.04
C GLN A 402 15.29 -14.10 -32.03
N ILE A 403 16.12 -13.63 -31.09
CA ILE A 403 17.50 -14.09 -30.92
C ILE A 403 17.56 -15.59 -30.63
N ASN A 404 16.65 -16.13 -29.80
CA ASN A 404 16.62 -17.58 -29.54
C ASN A 404 16.24 -18.40 -30.79
N ARG A 405 15.47 -17.84 -31.73
CA ARG A 405 15.12 -18.52 -32.98
C ARG A 405 16.27 -18.43 -33.99
N GLU A 406 16.95 -17.30 -34.04
CA GLU A 406 18.01 -17.01 -35.01
C GLU A 406 19.26 -16.45 -34.31
N PRO A 407 20.04 -17.30 -33.61
CA PRO A 407 21.17 -16.84 -32.79
C PRO A 407 22.28 -16.17 -33.60
N GLN A 408 22.49 -16.58 -34.86
CA GLN A 408 23.47 -15.97 -35.76
C GLN A 408 23.14 -14.51 -36.09
N GLN A 409 21.88 -14.08 -35.95
CA GLN A 409 21.44 -12.70 -36.20
C GLN A 409 21.45 -11.82 -34.94
N ALA A 410 21.99 -12.29 -33.82
CA ALA A 410 21.98 -11.55 -32.56
C ALA A 410 22.58 -10.13 -32.70
N LEU A 411 23.74 -10.00 -33.35
CA LEU A 411 24.41 -8.70 -33.53
C LEU A 411 23.59 -7.74 -34.40
N PRO A 412 23.15 -8.09 -35.63
CA PRO A 412 22.27 -7.23 -36.41
C PRO A 412 21.03 -6.75 -35.68
N GLN A 413 20.38 -7.65 -34.94
CA GLN A 413 19.18 -7.32 -34.18
C GLN A 413 19.47 -6.37 -33.01
N ILE A 414 20.64 -6.51 -32.35
CA ILE A 414 21.10 -5.59 -31.30
C ILE A 414 21.44 -4.22 -31.89
N TYR A 415 22.14 -4.17 -33.03
CA TYR A 415 22.50 -2.89 -33.65
C TYR A 415 21.28 -2.11 -34.16
N ALA A 416 20.28 -2.81 -34.68
CA ALA A 416 19.01 -2.20 -35.06
C ALA A 416 18.32 -1.49 -33.88
N LEU A 417 18.58 -1.89 -32.62
CA LEU A 417 18.03 -1.21 -31.46
C LEU A 417 18.47 0.25 -31.35
N PHE A 418 19.69 0.58 -31.75
CA PHE A 418 20.24 1.95 -31.62
C PHE A 418 19.54 2.96 -32.53
N GLN A 419 18.66 2.52 -33.43
CA GLN A 419 17.76 3.40 -34.20
C GLN A 419 16.58 3.91 -33.37
N TYR A 420 16.31 3.30 -32.20
CA TYR A 420 15.20 3.68 -31.31
C TYR A 420 15.70 4.50 -30.10
N PRO A 421 14.90 5.45 -29.59
CA PRO A 421 15.27 6.27 -28.44
C PRO A 421 15.45 5.45 -27.15
N ASP A 422 14.76 4.33 -27.02
CA ASP A 422 14.78 3.48 -25.81
C ASP A 422 15.89 2.41 -25.84
N ALA A 423 16.85 2.48 -26.78
CA ALA A 423 17.82 1.42 -27.05
C ALA A 423 18.52 0.90 -25.79
N TYR A 424 19.08 1.82 -25.00
CA TYR A 424 19.82 1.48 -23.77
C TYR A 424 18.93 0.78 -22.75
N GLU A 425 17.69 1.25 -22.54
CA GLU A 425 16.77 0.59 -21.61
C GLU A 425 16.45 -0.84 -22.06
N ILE A 426 16.24 -1.05 -23.36
CA ILE A 426 15.99 -2.37 -23.95
C ILE A 426 17.20 -3.29 -23.74
N LEU A 427 18.43 -2.81 -23.94
CA LEU A 427 19.66 -3.59 -23.71
C LEU A 427 19.77 -4.06 -22.26
N GLY A 428 19.47 -3.17 -21.31
CA GLY A 428 19.45 -3.51 -19.89
C GLY A 428 18.48 -4.66 -19.59
N TYR A 429 17.23 -4.56 -20.04
CA TYR A 429 16.22 -5.62 -19.82
C TYR A 429 16.55 -6.91 -20.55
N LEU A 430 17.10 -6.82 -21.77
CA LEU A 430 17.49 -7.97 -22.56
C LEU A 430 18.62 -8.75 -21.88
N SER A 431 19.65 -8.05 -21.39
CA SER A 431 20.78 -8.66 -20.69
C SER A 431 20.32 -9.41 -19.43
N ALA A 432 19.44 -8.81 -18.62
CA ALA A 432 18.90 -9.43 -17.41
C ALA A 432 18.11 -10.72 -17.71
N ARG A 433 17.43 -10.78 -18.86
CA ARG A 433 16.67 -11.94 -19.28
C ARG A 433 17.54 -13.06 -19.83
N ILE A 434 18.55 -12.69 -20.62
CA ILE A 434 19.42 -13.64 -21.32
C ILE A 434 20.54 -14.18 -20.43
N TYR A 435 20.84 -13.49 -19.31
CA TYR A 435 21.95 -13.82 -18.39
C TYR A 435 22.15 -15.31 -18.09
N LYS A 436 21.05 -16.06 -17.87
CA LYS A 436 21.13 -17.50 -17.55
C LYS A 436 21.24 -18.41 -18.78
N THR A 437 20.71 -17.98 -19.93
CA THR A 437 20.62 -18.83 -21.13
C THR A 437 21.77 -18.62 -22.09
N GLN A 438 22.26 -17.38 -22.24
CA GLN A 438 23.38 -17.04 -23.13
C GLN A 438 24.28 -16.00 -22.42
N PRO A 439 25.17 -16.43 -21.50
CA PRO A 439 25.92 -15.52 -20.64
C PRO A 439 26.86 -14.58 -21.42
N ASP A 440 27.46 -15.06 -22.51
CA ASP A 440 28.33 -14.25 -23.37
C ASP A 440 27.56 -13.11 -24.05
N LEU A 441 26.36 -13.40 -24.58
CA LEU A 441 25.51 -12.37 -25.16
C LEU A 441 25.04 -11.37 -24.10
N ALA A 442 24.69 -11.85 -22.91
CA ALA A 442 24.35 -10.96 -21.80
C ALA A 442 25.53 -10.04 -21.45
N ARG A 443 26.76 -10.57 -21.37
CA ARG A 443 27.98 -9.78 -21.15
C ARG A 443 28.18 -8.71 -22.23
N LEU A 444 28.01 -9.08 -23.50
CA LEU A 444 28.07 -8.14 -24.63
C LEU A 444 27.05 -7.00 -24.48
N LEU A 445 25.79 -7.33 -24.18
CA LEU A 445 24.72 -6.35 -23.99
C LEU A 445 25.00 -5.40 -22.81
N THR A 446 25.52 -5.94 -21.70
CA THR A 446 25.92 -5.13 -20.53
C THR A 446 27.09 -4.20 -20.86
N ALA A 447 28.03 -4.65 -21.70
CA ALA A 447 29.16 -3.86 -22.13
C ALA A 447 28.73 -2.73 -23.08
N TYR A 448 27.87 -3.00 -24.06
CA TYR A 448 27.28 -1.96 -24.92
C TYR A 448 26.47 -0.94 -24.15
N HIS A 449 25.66 -1.40 -23.19
CA HIS A 449 24.92 -0.49 -22.31
C HIS A 449 25.88 0.44 -21.54
N THR A 450 26.92 -0.14 -20.93
CA THR A 450 27.88 0.61 -20.08
C THR A 450 28.76 1.54 -20.91
N LEU A 451 29.18 1.13 -22.12
CA LEU A 451 29.95 1.98 -23.03
C LEU A 451 29.20 3.26 -23.41
N GLY A 452 27.88 3.18 -23.63
CA GLY A 452 27.07 4.35 -23.98
C GLY A 452 26.52 5.15 -22.79
N SER A 453 26.67 4.66 -21.55
CA SER A 453 26.14 5.32 -20.34
C SER A 453 27.21 5.77 -19.34
N SER A 454 28.40 5.17 -19.37
CA SER A 454 29.52 5.57 -18.52
C SER A 454 30.24 6.80 -19.07
N ILE A 455 30.78 7.61 -18.17
CA ILE A 455 31.65 8.75 -18.45
C ILE A 455 33.12 8.40 -18.13
N GLN A 456 33.38 7.24 -17.51
CA GLN A 456 34.70 6.85 -17.04
C GLN A 456 35.48 6.09 -18.12
N THR A 457 36.64 6.62 -18.50
CA THR A 457 37.52 6.01 -19.51
C THR A 457 37.97 4.59 -19.13
N GLU A 458 38.18 4.32 -17.84
CA GLU A 458 38.53 2.97 -17.36
C GLU A 458 37.41 1.95 -17.60
N GLU A 459 36.15 2.33 -17.41
CA GLU A 459 35.00 1.47 -17.74
C GLU A 459 34.86 1.27 -19.25
N HIS A 460 35.16 2.29 -20.06
CA HIS A 460 35.18 2.17 -21.53
C HIS A 460 36.26 1.18 -22.00
N LEU A 461 37.44 1.22 -21.39
CA LEU A 461 38.52 0.27 -21.70
C LEU A 461 38.13 -1.17 -21.35
N ARG A 462 37.59 -1.40 -20.16
CA ARG A 462 37.14 -2.75 -19.73
C ARG A 462 35.99 -3.29 -20.58
N THR A 463 35.03 -2.44 -20.93
CA THR A 463 33.87 -2.84 -21.75
C THR A 463 34.28 -3.15 -23.18
N THR A 464 35.17 -2.36 -23.80
CA THR A 464 35.67 -2.63 -25.16
C THR A 464 36.48 -3.93 -25.23
N GLU A 465 37.32 -4.21 -24.23
CA GLU A 465 38.04 -5.50 -24.12
C GLU A 465 37.07 -6.70 -23.98
N ALA A 466 36.04 -6.55 -23.15
CA ALA A 466 35.03 -7.58 -22.98
C ALA A 466 34.21 -7.83 -24.26
N ILE A 467 33.88 -6.78 -25.02
CA ILE A 467 33.21 -6.90 -26.32
C ILE A 467 34.09 -7.72 -27.28
N GLN A 468 35.37 -7.37 -27.42
CA GLN A 468 36.30 -8.12 -28.27
C GLN A 468 36.37 -9.59 -27.88
N THR A 469 36.49 -9.87 -26.59
CA THR A 469 36.57 -11.24 -26.04
C THR A 469 35.32 -12.05 -26.35
N VAL A 470 34.13 -11.45 -26.29
CA VAL A 470 32.88 -12.14 -26.63
C VAL A 470 32.79 -12.37 -28.13
N LEU A 471 33.09 -11.36 -28.95
CA LEU A 471 33.01 -11.48 -30.41
C LEU A 471 33.99 -12.53 -30.96
N SER A 472 35.19 -12.65 -30.39
CA SER A 472 36.17 -13.67 -30.80
C SER A 472 35.73 -15.11 -30.49
N LYS A 473 34.86 -15.30 -29.48
CA LYS A 473 34.33 -16.62 -29.11
C LYS A 473 33.17 -17.09 -29.98
N HIS A 474 32.48 -16.16 -30.64
CA HIS A 474 31.28 -16.43 -31.45
C HIS A 474 31.49 -15.95 -32.89
N PRO A 475 32.43 -16.56 -33.65
CA PRO A 475 32.71 -16.19 -35.03
C PRO A 475 31.54 -16.50 -35.98
N ASP A 476 30.62 -17.36 -35.54
CA ASP A 476 29.39 -17.73 -36.25
C ASP A 476 28.31 -16.63 -36.22
N TRP A 477 28.45 -15.62 -35.35
CA TRP A 477 27.54 -14.48 -35.35
C TRP A 477 27.83 -13.56 -36.53
N ARG A 478 26.76 -13.20 -37.27
CA ARG A 478 26.86 -12.26 -38.38
C ARG A 478 27.40 -10.92 -37.89
N TRP A 479 28.43 -10.40 -38.57
CA TRP A 479 29.19 -9.18 -38.21
C TRP A 479 30.17 -9.31 -37.03
N ALA A 480 30.41 -10.50 -36.48
CA ALA A 480 31.37 -10.65 -35.38
C ALA A 480 32.80 -10.24 -35.77
N GLY A 481 33.25 -10.62 -36.97
CA GLY A 481 34.56 -10.25 -37.49
C GLY A 481 34.71 -8.75 -37.69
N ASP A 482 33.78 -8.14 -38.44
CA ASP A 482 33.79 -6.71 -38.76
C ASP A 482 33.72 -5.86 -37.48
N MET A 483 32.77 -6.15 -36.58
CA MET A 483 32.65 -5.43 -35.31
C MET A 483 33.85 -5.69 -34.39
N GLY A 484 34.42 -6.89 -34.42
CA GLY A 484 35.64 -7.21 -33.69
C GLY A 484 36.85 -6.37 -34.13
N ALA A 485 36.96 -6.05 -35.43
CA ALA A 485 37.98 -5.10 -35.92
C ALA A 485 37.72 -3.68 -35.40
N VAL A 486 36.48 -3.20 -35.49
CA VAL A 486 36.08 -1.87 -34.99
C VAL A 486 36.39 -1.70 -33.50
N TYR A 487 36.01 -2.67 -32.65
CA TYR A 487 36.26 -2.56 -31.21
C TYR A 487 37.73 -2.72 -30.82
N ARG A 488 38.53 -3.43 -31.63
CA ARG A 488 40.00 -3.45 -31.48
C ARG A 488 40.60 -2.08 -31.74
N ALA A 489 40.23 -1.45 -32.84
CA ALA A 489 40.66 -0.08 -33.16
C ALA A 489 40.21 0.91 -32.07
N LEU A 490 38.94 0.85 -31.64
CA LEU A 490 38.43 1.71 -30.57
C LEU A 490 39.21 1.54 -29.25
N HIS A 491 39.52 0.31 -28.86
CA HIS A 491 40.29 0.05 -27.65
C HIS A 491 41.73 0.58 -27.74
N GLN A 492 42.37 0.48 -28.91
CA GLN A 492 43.69 1.08 -29.15
C GLN A 492 43.61 2.61 -29.08
N VAL A 493 42.55 3.23 -29.62
CA VAL A 493 42.32 4.69 -29.53
C VAL A 493 42.13 5.12 -28.08
N LEU A 494 41.32 4.40 -27.30
CA LEU A 494 41.08 4.72 -25.89
C LEU A 494 42.34 4.57 -25.01
N ASN A 495 43.28 3.70 -25.41
CA ASN A 495 44.57 3.52 -24.72
C ASN A 495 45.67 4.48 -25.19
N ALA A 496 45.49 5.14 -26.35
CA ALA A 496 46.49 6.04 -26.89
C ALA A 496 46.64 7.28 -26.02
N ARG A 497 47.88 7.62 -25.67
CA ARG A 497 48.23 8.80 -24.85
C ARG A 497 48.65 10.00 -25.72
N THR A 498 48.91 9.79 -27.01
CA THR A 498 49.38 10.82 -27.94
C THR A 498 48.68 10.73 -29.29
N LEU A 499 48.62 11.85 -30.02
CA LEU A 499 48.08 11.90 -31.38
C LEU A 499 48.85 10.99 -32.35
N GLU A 500 50.18 10.89 -32.20
CA GLU A 500 51.02 10.03 -33.03
C GLU A 500 50.70 8.54 -32.84
N GLN A 501 50.30 8.13 -31.63
CA GLN A 501 49.82 6.77 -31.38
C GLN A 501 48.49 6.50 -32.06
N ILE A 502 47.58 7.49 -32.11
CA ILE A 502 46.29 7.37 -32.81
C ILE A 502 46.50 7.20 -34.33
N LEU A 503 47.43 7.96 -34.92
CA LEU A 503 47.71 7.92 -36.36
C LEU A 503 48.33 6.59 -36.84
N ARG A 504 48.85 5.77 -35.91
CA ARG A 504 49.44 4.44 -36.22
C ARG A 504 48.43 3.29 -36.11
N ILE A 505 47.19 3.57 -35.68
CA ILE A 505 46.13 2.56 -35.56
C ILE A 505 45.60 2.25 -36.95
N GLU A 506 45.60 0.96 -37.32
CA GLU A 506 45.04 0.51 -38.59
C GLU A 506 43.52 0.76 -38.63
N PRO A 507 42.98 1.29 -39.75
CA PRO A 507 41.54 1.44 -39.89
C PRO A 507 40.85 0.07 -39.93
N PRO A 508 39.65 -0.05 -39.33
CA PRO A 508 38.94 -1.31 -39.15
C PRO A 508 38.39 -1.93 -40.44
#